data_AF-A0A5J4W0Y4-F1
#
_entry.id   AF-A0A5J4W0Y4-F1
#
_cell.length_a   1.000
_cell.length_b   1.000
_cell.length_c   1.000
_cell.angle_alpha   90.00
_cell.angle_beta   90.00
_cell.angle_gamma   90.00
#
_symmetry.space_group_name_H-M   'P 1'
#
loop_
_entity.id
_entity.type
_entity.pdbx_description
1 polymer ?
#
loop_
_entity_poly.entity_id
_entity_poly.type
_entity_poly.pdbx_seq_one_letter_code
_entity_poly.pdbx_strand_id
1 'polypeptide(L)'
;MWTLIDKWDGFVQSVEITSLGRLRLQRLRSKLDSVSKSLLQVETAHKTASAPQTLRKYTSTLFSTVPCLGILTRYTLRERHKQEINKILKISLNDETTIGELVNNGMLLHAQQLDEIAKAADAEYSLEAELRRLEHTWNRAIFEFIPCPLKIKMDEDNLISQQMQSSSGLGKGK
;
A
#
# COMPACT_ATOMS: atom_id res chain seq x y z
N MET A 1 -37.66 4.96 -21.36
CA MET A 1 -37.21 5.83 -20.25
C MET A 1 -37.50 5.18 -18.90
N TRP A 2 -38.76 4.91 -18.54
CA TRP A 2 -39.13 4.26 -17.27
C TRP A 2 -38.41 2.93 -17.01
N THR A 3 -38.31 2.06 -18.02
CA THR A 3 -37.55 0.80 -17.91
C THR A 3 -36.05 0.96 -17.64
N LEU A 4 -35.45 2.11 -17.98
CA LEU A 4 -34.05 2.42 -17.66
C LEU A 4 -33.94 2.90 -16.20
N ILE A 5 -34.93 3.66 -15.74
CA ILE A 5 -35.02 4.14 -14.36
C ILE A 5 -35.19 2.94 -13.42
N ASP A 6 -36.09 2.01 -13.73
CA ASP A 6 -36.30 0.80 -12.91
C ASP A 6 -35.04 -0.07 -12.85
N LYS A 7 -34.34 -0.24 -13.99
CA LYS A 7 -33.07 -0.95 -14.06
C LYS A 7 -31.97 -0.26 -13.26
N TRP A 8 -31.95 1.07 -13.28
CA TRP A 8 -31.01 1.86 -12.50
C TRP A 8 -31.29 1.74 -11.00
N ASP A 9 -32.54 1.89 -10.58
CA ASP A 9 -32.94 1.81 -9.19
C ASP A 9 -32.61 0.42 -8.61
N GLY A 10 -32.96 -0.65 -9.31
CA GLY A 10 -32.57 -2.01 -8.93
C GLY A 10 -31.06 -2.22 -8.90
N PHE A 11 -30.30 -1.53 -9.76
CA PHE A 11 -28.84 -1.56 -9.70
C PHE A 11 -28.29 -0.81 -8.48
N VAL A 12 -28.78 0.39 -8.17
CA VAL A 12 -28.36 1.19 -7.01
C VAL A 12 -28.64 0.42 -5.72
N GLN A 13 -29.86 -0.12 -5.56
CA GLN A 13 -30.21 -0.95 -4.41
C GLN A 13 -29.28 -2.15 -4.29
N SER A 14 -28.97 -2.81 -5.42
CA SER A 14 -28.02 -3.93 -5.41
C SER A 14 -26.62 -3.52 -4.96
N VAL A 15 -26.17 -2.31 -5.30
CA VAL A 15 -24.87 -1.78 -4.90
C VAL A 15 -24.89 -1.45 -3.41
N GLU A 16 -25.92 -0.77 -2.91
CA GLU A 16 -26.03 -0.37 -1.51
C GLU A 16 -25.99 -1.56 -0.55
N ILE A 17 -26.66 -2.66 -0.88
CA ILE A 17 -26.67 -3.88 -0.05
C ILE A 17 -25.46 -4.80 -0.27
N THR A 18 -24.61 -4.52 -1.26
CA THR A 18 -23.43 -5.35 -1.53
C THR A 18 -22.42 -5.19 -0.40
N SER A 19 -21.99 -6.31 0.18
CA SER A 19 -20.93 -6.33 1.18
C SER A 19 -19.53 -6.24 0.56
N LEU A 20 -18.57 -5.70 1.32
CA LEU A 20 -17.18 -5.54 0.87
C LEU A 20 -16.53 -6.84 0.43
N GLY A 21 -16.76 -7.95 1.15
CA GLY A 21 -16.17 -9.25 0.82
C GLY A 21 -16.65 -9.82 -0.52
N ARG A 22 -17.84 -9.43 -0.98
CA ARG A 22 -18.42 -9.84 -2.27
C ARG A 22 -18.20 -8.82 -3.37
N LEU A 23 -17.62 -7.67 -3.06
CA LEU A 23 -17.47 -6.56 -3.99
C LEU A 23 -16.50 -6.91 -5.12
N ARG A 24 -17.00 -6.79 -6.35
CA ARG A 24 -16.19 -6.91 -7.57
C ARG A 24 -16.11 -5.57 -8.26
N LEU A 25 -15.04 -4.80 -7.97
CA LEU A 25 -14.84 -3.44 -8.47
C LEU A 25 -14.86 -3.34 -10.00
N GLN A 26 -14.26 -4.30 -10.70
CA GLN A 26 -14.28 -4.33 -12.16
C GLN A 26 -15.72 -4.46 -12.70
N ARG A 27 -16.53 -5.34 -12.10
CA ARG A 27 -17.93 -5.54 -12.49
C ARG A 27 -18.76 -4.29 -12.20
N LEU A 28 -18.53 -3.65 -11.04
CA LEU A 28 -19.18 -2.39 -10.67
C LEU A 28 -18.87 -1.30 -11.70
N ARG A 29 -17.59 -1.12 -12.03
CA ARG A 29 -17.13 -0.13 -13.00
C ARG A 29 -17.70 -0.37 -14.40
N SER A 30 -17.66 -1.61 -14.90
CA SER A 30 -18.23 -1.94 -16.21
C SER A 30 -19.74 -1.71 -16.27
N LYS A 31 -20.48 -1.99 -15.19
CA LYS A 31 -21.92 -1.67 -15.12
C LYS A 31 -22.17 -0.16 -15.12
N LEU A 32 -21.40 0.60 -14.33
CA LEU A 32 -21.48 2.06 -14.32
C LEU A 32 -21.17 2.66 -15.70
N ASP A 33 -20.15 2.15 -16.40
CA ASP A 33 -19.82 2.57 -17.77
C ASP A 33 -20.96 2.28 -18.74
N SER A 34 -21.59 1.10 -18.62
CA SER A 34 -22.74 0.73 -19.45
C SER A 34 -23.92 1.67 -19.22
N VAL A 35 -24.26 1.96 -17.96
CA VAL A 35 -25.37 2.87 -17.64
C VAL A 35 -25.06 4.29 -18.09
N SER A 36 -23.83 4.76 -17.89
CA SER A 36 -23.38 6.08 -18.35
C SER A 36 -23.56 6.24 -19.87
N LYS A 37 -23.19 5.21 -20.66
CA LYS A 37 -23.42 5.19 -22.11
C LYS A 37 -24.90 5.22 -22.47
N SER A 38 -25.74 4.44 -21.79
CA SER A 38 -27.19 4.45 -22.01
C SER A 38 -27.83 5.79 -21.62
N LEU A 39 -27.37 6.43 -20.55
CA LEU A 39 -27.81 7.76 -20.13
C LEU A 39 -27.47 8.82 -21.18
N LEU A 40 -26.27 8.78 -21.74
CA LEU A 40 -25.87 9.71 -22.80
C LEU A 40 -26.77 9.60 -24.04
N GLN A 41 -27.14 8.37 -24.44
CA GLN A 41 -28.07 8.15 -25.56
C GLN A 41 -29.48 8.68 -25.26
N VAL A 42 -29.94 8.58 -24.01
CA VAL A 42 -31.25 9.12 -23.60
C VAL A 42 -31.22 10.65 -23.48
N GLU A 43 -30.12 11.23 -22.99
CA GLU A 43 -29.92 12.68 -22.94
C GLU A 43 -29.90 13.32 -24.32
N THR A 44 -29.23 12.69 -25.30
CA THR A 44 -29.20 13.20 -26.68
C THR A 44 -30.57 13.13 -27.34
N ALA A 45 -31.36 12.09 -27.04
CA ALA A 45 -32.73 11.94 -27.52
C ALA A 45 -33.74 12.87 -26.80
N HIS A 46 -33.48 13.24 -25.54
CA HIS A 46 -34.39 14.00 -24.69
C HIS A 46 -33.68 15.14 -23.94
N LYS A 47 -33.16 16.12 -24.68
CA LYS A 47 -32.33 17.23 -24.16
C LYS A 47 -32.99 18.10 -23.08
N THR A 48 -34.33 18.15 -23.04
CA THR A 48 -35.11 19.01 -22.12
C THR A 48 -35.56 18.29 -20.85
N ALA A 49 -35.37 16.98 -20.74
CA ALA A 49 -35.78 16.22 -19.56
C ALA A 49 -34.78 16.40 -18.42
N SER A 50 -35.28 16.72 -17.22
CA SER A 50 -34.44 16.83 -16.01
C SER A 50 -34.02 15.48 -15.43
N ALA A 51 -34.83 14.43 -15.65
CA ALA A 51 -34.58 13.11 -15.05
C ALA A 51 -33.24 12.46 -15.47
N PRO A 52 -32.85 12.45 -16.77
CA PRO A 52 -31.53 11.95 -17.17
C PRO A 52 -30.35 12.72 -16.55
N GLN A 53 -30.47 14.05 -16.42
CA GLN A 53 -29.43 14.89 -15.82
C GLN A 53 -29.22 14.56 -14.33
N THR A 54 -30.32 14.33 -13.60
CA THR A 54 -30.27 13.89 -12.20
C THR A 54 -29.59 12.53 -12.07
N LEU A 55 -29.98 11.55 -12.90
CA LEU A 55 -29.36 10.21 -12.92
C LEU A 55 -27.88 10.27 -13.25
N ARG A 56 -27.46 11.17 -14.16
CA ARG A 56 -26.06 11.37 -14.49
C ARG A 56 -25.26 11.89 -13.30
N LYS A 57 -25.82 12.82 -12.52
CA LYS A 57 -25.18 13.30 -11.27
C LYS A 57 -24.97 12.14 -10.29
N TYR A 58 -26.01 11.33 -10.04
CA TYR A 58 -25.89 10.16 -9.18
C TYR A 58 -24.87 9.13 -9.69
N THR A 59 -24.87 8.87 -11.00
CA THR A 59 -23.89 7.98 -11.63
C THR A 59 -22.47 8.50 -11.44
N SER A 60 -22.27 9.82 -11.57
CA SER A 60 -20.98 10.47 -11.33
C SER A 60 -20.52 10.35 -9.87
N THR A 61 -21.44 10.49 -8.91
CA THR A 61 -21.13 10.27 -7.48
C THR A 61 -20.75 8.82 -7.21
N LEU A 62 -21.43 7.85 -7.83
CA LEU A 62 -21.03 6.44 -7.72
C LEU A 62 -19.68 6.17 -8.39
N PHE A 63 -19.34 6.86 -9.47
CA PHE A 63 -17.99 6.78 -10.03
C PHE A 63 -16.92 7.27 -9.05
N SER A 64 -17.18 8.33 -8.28
CA SER A 64 -16.23 8.84 -7.30
C SER A 64 -16.06 7.94 -6.08
N THR A 65 -17.02 7.05 -5.78
CA THR A 65 -16.87 6.06 -4.69
C THR A 65 -15.98 4.88 -5.07
N VAL A 66 -15.89 4.52 -6.36
CA VAL A 66 -15.14 3.34 -6.82
C VAL A 66 -13.66 3.35 -6.38
N PRO A 67 -12.90 4.45 -6.50
CA PRO A 67 -11.52 4.49 -6.01
C PRO A 67 -11.42 4.25 -4.49
N CYS A 68 -12.34 4.81 -3.70
CA CYS A 68 -12.37 4.64 -2.24
C CYS A 68 -12.67 3.19 -1.87
N LEU A 69 -13.62 2.55 -2.54
CA LEU A 69 -13.88 1.11 -2.39
C LEU A 69 -12.66 0.27 -2.81
N GLY A 70 -11.93 0.74 -3.82
CA GLY A 70 -10.63 0.20 -4.24
C GLY A 70 -9.59 0.21 -3.12
N ILE A 71 -9.53 1.28 -2.33
CA ILE A 71 -8.65 1.39 -1.18
C ILE A 71 -9.05 0.38 -0.10
N LEU A 72 -10.33 0.35 0.28
CA LEU A 72 -10.83 -0.47 1.39
C LEU A 72 -10.71 -1.98 1.15
N THR A 73 -10.63 -2.41 -0.11
CA THR A 73 -10.49 -3.82 -0.50
C THR A 73 -9.05 -4.24 -0.79
N ARG A 74 -8.05 -3.38 -0.53
CA ARG A 74 -6.63 -3.71 -0.77
C ARG A 74 -6.13 -4.79 0.19
N TYR A 75 -5.39 -5.75 -0.35
CA TYR A 75 -4.75 -6.81 0.43
C TYR A 75 -3.58 -6.31 1.29
N THR A 76 -3.01 -5.14 0.98
CA THR A 76 -1.92 -4.51 1.74
C THR A 76 -2.40 -3.95 3.08
N LEU A 77 -3.71 -3.76 3.26
CA LEU A 77 -4.30 -3.31 4.50
C LEU A 77 -4.26 -4.42 5.57
N ARG A 78 -3.65 -4.09 6.70
CA ARG A 78 -3.59 -4.95 7.89
C ARG A 78 -4.55 -4.45 8.95
N GLU A 79 -4.68 -5.22 10.02
CA GLU A 79 -5.57 -4.90 11.13
C GLU A 79 -5.32 -3.50 11.71
N ARG A 80 -4.05 -3.08 11.85
CA ARG A 80 -3.69 -1.71 12.27
C ARG A 80 -4.28 -0.61 11.38
N HIS A 81 -4.28 -0.82 10.05
CA HIS A 81 -4.84 0.13 9.09
C HIS A 81 -6.36 0.13 9.14
N LYS A 82 -6.98 -1.05 9.25
CA LYS A 82 -8.43 -1.19 9.40
C LYS A 82 -8.92 -0.50 10.65
N GLN A 83 -8.20 -0.61 11.77
CA GLN A 83 -8.54 0.10 13.02
C GLN A 83 -8.51 1.62 12.84
N GLU A 84 -7.55 2.15 12.08
CA GLU A 84 -7.49 3.60 11.83
C GLU A 84 -8.64 4.06 10.92
N ILE A 85 -8.94 3.27 9.87
CA ILE A 85 -10.10 3.49 9.01
C ILE A 85 -11.40 3.45 9.82
N ASN A 86 -11.52 2.51 10.76
CA ASN A 86 -12.67 2.37 11.65
C ASN A 86 -12.90 3.61 12.51
N LYS A 87 -11.82 4.26 12.99
CA LYS A 87 -11.93 5.52 13.75
C LYS A 87 -12.43 6.67 12.88
N ILE A 88 -11.95 6.75 11.64
CA ILE A 88 -12.32 7.80 10.70
C ILE A 88 -13.79 7.67 10.29
N LEU A 89 -14.18 6.46 9.85
CA LEU A 89 -15.53 6.19 9.36
C LEU A 89 -16.52 5.84 10.47
N LYS A 90 -16.08 5.74 11.72
CA LYS A 90 -16.91 5.39 12.90
C LYS A 90 -17.71 4.10 12.71
N ILE A 91 -17.14 3.13 11.99
CA ILE A 91 -17.73 1.81 11.74
C ILE A 91 -16.71 0.71 12.05
N SER A 92 -17.20 -0.52 12.18
CA SER A 92 -16.33 -1.70 12.19
C SER A 92 -16.24 -2.26 10.78
N LEU A 93 -15.15 -1.95 10.06
CA LEU A 93 -14.88 -2.44 8.73
C LEU A 93 -14.64 -3.95 8.78
N ASN A 94 -15.54 -4.71 8.16
CA ASN A 94 -15.46 -6.15 8.00
C ASN A 94 -16.00 -6.54 6.62
N ASP A 95 -15.94 -7.83 6.29
CA ASP A 95 -16.36 -8.33 4.97
C ASP A 95 -17.87 -8.21 4.74
N GLU A 96 -18.66 -8.06 5.79
CA GLU A 96 -20.12 -7.87 5.76
C GLU A 96 -20.52 -6.40 5.66
N THR A 97 -19.62 -5.46 5.94
CA THR A 97 -19.86 -4.01 5.81
C THR A 97 -20.35 -3.71 4.40
N THR A 98 -21.48 -3.01 4.32
CA THR A 98 -22.12 -2.73 3.04
C THR A 98 -21.60 -1.43 2.41
N ILE A 99 -21.69 -1.31 1.09
CA ILE A 99 -21.32 -0.06 0.40
C ILE A 99 -22.22 1.09 0.85
N GLY A 100 -23.50 0.84 1.10
CA GLY A 100 -24.44 1.83 1.64
C GLY A 100 -23.96 2.38 2.99
N GLU A 101 -23.53 1.52 3.92
CA GLU A 101 -22.96 1.93 5.20
C GLU A 101 -21.72 2.82 5.02
N LEU A 102 -20.81 2.46 4.11
CA LEU A 102 -19.59 3.25 3.85
C LEU A 102 -19.91 4.64 3.30
N VAL A 103 -20.84 4.72 2.34
CA VAL A 103 -21.24 5.99 1.75
C VAL A 103 -21.93 6.88 2.80
N ASN A 104 -22.82 6.31 3.61
CA ASN A 104 -23.54 7.03 4.66
C ASN A 104 -22.62 7.54 5.78
N ASN A 105 -21.53 6.82 6.07
CA ASN A 105 -20.53 7.23 7.05
C ASN A 105 -19.43 8.15 6.47
N GLY A 106 -19.68 8.76 5.31
CA GLY A 106 -18.81 9.82 4.81
C GLY A 106 -17.51 9.33 4.19
N MET A 107 -17.46 8.10 3.64
CA MET A 107 -16.27 7.58 2.93
C MET A 107 -15.69 8.58 1.92
N LEU A 108 -16.53 9.28 1.15
CA LEU A 108 -16.08 10.29 0.19
C LEU A 108 -15.50 11.54 0.85
N LEU A 109 -16.00 11.94 2.01
CA LEU A 109 -15.49 13.10 2.76
C LEU A 109 -14.08 12.83 3.28
N HIS A 110 -13.80 11.58 3.62
CA HIS A 110 -12.51 11.13 4.15
C HIS A 110 -11.60 10.51 3.08
N ALA A 111 -11.92 10.67 1.78
CA ALA A 111 -11.21 10.00 0.68
C ALA A 111 -9.69 10.24 0.71
N GLN A 112 -9.24 11.46 1.02
CA GLN A 112 -7.82 11.80 1.12
C GLN A 112 -7.15 11.04 2.27
N GLN A 113 -7.76 11.02 3.45
CA GLN A 113 -7.21 10.33 4.63
C GLN A 113 -7.14 8.82 4.39
N LEU A 114 -8.16 8.25 3.72
CA LEU A 114 -8.16 6.85 3.32
C LEU A 114 -7.00 6.55 2.34
N ASP A 115 -6.74 7.43 1.39
CA ASP A 115 -5.64 7.28 0.43
C ASP A 115 -4.26 7.36 1.10
N GLU A 116 -4.09 8.24 2.08
CA GLU A 116 -2.86 8.34 2.88
C GLU A 116 -2.59 7.04 3.66
N ILE A 117 -3.61 6.47 4.31
CA ILE A 117 -3.50 5.17 4.98
C ILE A 117 -3.14 4.06 3.99
N ALA A 118 -3.76 4.07 2.79
CA ALA A 118 -3.49 3.09 1.76
C ALA A 118 -2.03 3.16 1.27
N LYS A 119 -1.52 4.37 1.06
CA LYS A 119 -0.12 4.60 0.65
C LYS A 119 0.87 4.16 1.73
N ALA A 120 0.58 4.45 2.99
CA ALA A 120 1.38 3.96 4.11
C ALA A 120 1.39 2.43 4.15
N ALA A 121 0.23 1.79 3.99
CA ALA A 121 0.12 0.33 3.96
C ALA A 121 0.91 -0.31 2.81
N ASP A 122 0.87 0.29 1.61
CA ASP A 122 1.64 -0.19 0.46
C ASP A 122 3.16 -0.04 0.70
N ALA A 123 3.60 1.08 1.26
CA ALA A 123 5.00 1.34 1.59
C ALA A 123 5.51 0.34 2.65
N GLU A 124 4.74 0.09 3.70
CA GLU A 124 5.06 -0.90 4.73
C GLU A 124 5.11 -2.32 4.15
N TYR A 125 4.17 -2.68 3.28
CA TYR A 125 4.18 -3.98 2.62
C TYR A 125 5.43 -4.17 1.77
N SER A 126 5.85 -3.15 1.02
CA SER A 126 7.08 -3.17 0.21
C SER A 126 8.32 -3.30 1.10
N LEU A 127 8.41 -2.51 2.17
CA LEU A 127 9.52 -2.55 3.12
C LEU A 127 9.66 -3.94 3.75
N GLU A 128 8.55 -4.55 4.15
CA GLU A 128 8.58 -5.90 4.72
C GLU A 128 9.00 -6.96 3.70
N ALA A 129 8.60 -6.82 2.43
CA ALA A 129 9.08 -7.72 1.37
C ALA A 129 10.60 -7.62 1.19
N GLU A 130 11.16 -6.41 1.26
CA GLU A 130 12.60 -6.17 1.19
C GLU A 130 13.34 -6.73 2.42
N LEU A 131 12.81 -6.51 3.62
CA LEU A 131 13.37 -7.06 4.85
C LEU A 131 13.39 -8.60 4.84
N ARG A 132 12.31 -9.24 4.39
CA ARG A 132 12.28 -10.72 4.22
C ARG A 132 13.32 -11.20 3.22
N ARG A 133 13.57 -10.43 2.15
CA ARG A 133 14.62 -10.76 1.18
C ARG A 133 16.01 -10.66 1.80
N LEU A 134 16.26 -9.63 2.59
CA LEU A 134 17.52 -9.46 3.32
C LEU A 134 17.74 -10.59 4.31
N GLU A 135 16.75 -10.86 5.17
CA GLU A 135 16.77 -11.97 6.12
C GLU A 135 17.09 -13.31 5.42
N HIS A 136 16.41 -13.61 4.31
CA HIS A 136 16.65 -14.81 3.52
C HIS A 136 18.07 -14.88 2.96
N THR A 137 18.62 -13.74 2.51
CA THR A 137 19.98 -13.66 1.98
C THR A 137 21.02 -13.91 3.07
N TRP A 138 20.86 -13.27 4.23
CA TRP A 138 21.77 -13.41 5.37
C TRP A 138 21.72 -14.81 5.98
N ASN A 139 20.54 -15.41 6.11
CA ASN A 139 20.37 -16.77 6.61
C ASN A 139 21.01 -17.84 5.69
N ARG A 140 21.28 -17.48 4.43
CA ARG A 140 21.94 -18.36 3.44
C ARG A 140 23.39 -17.98 3.18
N ALA A 141 23.90 -16.94 3.81
CA ALA A 141 25.28 -16.54 3.66
C ALA A 141 26.20 -17.58 4.31
N ILE A 142 27.11 -18.16 3.52
CA ILE A 142 28.13 -19.09 3.98
C ILE A 142 29.46 -18.35 3.96
N PHE A 143 30.18 -18.35 5.08
CA PHE A 143 31.54 -17.81 5.13
C PHE A 143 32.53 -18.87 4.66
N GLU A 144 33.20 -18.59 3.54
CA GLU A 144 34.31 -19.40 3.07
C GLU A 144 35.60 -18.91 3.71
N PHE A 145 36.21 -19.74 4.56
CA PHE A 145 37.50 -19.45 5.17
C PHE A 145 38.62 -19.86 4.22
N ILE A 146 39.41 -18.88 3.79
CA ILE A 146 40.61 -19.12 3.00
C ILE A 146 41.82 -19.09 3.95
N PRO A 147 42.64 -20.17 4.01
CA PRO A 147 43.84 -20.18 4.83
C PRO A 147 44.80 -19.06 4.44
N CYS A 148 45.16 -18.20 5.39
CA CYS A 148 46.16 -17.16 5.18
C CYS A 148 47.56 -17.69 5.54
N PRO A 149 48.51 -17.78 4.59
CA PRO A 149 49.87 -18.21 4.89
C PRO A 149 50.66 -17.07 5.54
N LEU A 150 50.53 -16.91 6.86
CA LEU A 150 51.42 -16.02 7.62
C LEU A 150 52.76 -16.72 7.88
N LYS A 151 53.79 -16.37 7.10
CA LYS A 151 55.16 -16.33 7.61
C LYS A 151 55.43 -14.91 8.12
N ILE A 152 54.82 -14.53 9.24
CA ILE A 152 55.35 -13.41 10.03
C ILE A 152 56.41 -14.03 10.94
N LYS A 153 57.67 -13.98 10.51
CA LYS A 153 58.77 -14.00 11.47
C LYS A 153 58.67 -12.67 12.22
N MET A 154 58.21 -12.72 13.47
CA MET A 154 58.45 -11.61 14.38
C MET A 154 59.94 -11.61 14.67
N ASP A 155 60.71 -10.80 13.93
CA ASP A 155 62.09 -10.46 14.27
C ASP A 155 62.06 -9.53 15.49
N GLU A 156 61.63 -10.02 16.66
CA GLU A 156 61.76 -9.27 17.92
C GLU A 156 63.20 -9.30 18.48
N ASP A 157 64.07 -10.14 17.94
CA ASP A 157 65.44 -10.26 18.44
C ASP A 157 66.43 -9.24 17.84
N ASN A 158 66.05 -8.46 16.81
CA ASN A 158 66.98 -7.57 16.11
C ASN A 158 66.95 -6.11 16.58
N LEU A 159 65.99 -5.69 17.42
CA LEU A 159 65.94 -4.31 17.94
C LEU A 159 66.76 -4.13 19.23
N ILE A 160 66.91 -5.17 20.06
CA ILE A 160 67.59 -5.05 21.36
C ILE A 160 69.12 -5.12 21.18
N SER A 161 69.63 -5.83 20.17
CA SER A 161 71.08 -5.96 19.93
C SER A 161 71.74 -4.71 19.34
N GLN A 162 71.00 -3.81 18.69
CA GLN A 162 71.58 -2.55 18.17
C GLN A 162 71.66 -1.42 19.21
N GLN A 163 70.91 -1.51 20.31
CA GLN A 163 70.89 -0.47 21.35
C GLN A 163 71.89 -0.71 22.50
N MET A 164 72.41 -1.93 22.62
CA MET A 164 73.46 -2.28 23.61
C MET A 164 74.89 -2.17 23.08
N GLN A 165 75.10 -2.14 21.75
CA GLN A 165 76.45 -1.94 21.18
C GLN A 165 76.84 -0.46 21.01
N SER A 166 75.87 0.46 21.05
CA SER A 166 76.12 1.91 20.95
C SER A 166 76.38 2.59 22.29
N SER A 167 76.21 1.89 23.42
CA SER A 167 76.30 2.47 24.78
C SER A 167 77.49 1.99 25.63
N SER A 168 78.34 1.07 25.15
CA SER A 168 79.53 0.59 25.89
C SER A 168 80.91 1.03 25.33
N GLY A 169 80.94 1.93 24.35
CA GLY A 169 82.17 2.47 23.74
C GLY A 169 82.72 3.69 24.47
N LEU A 170 83.29 3.47 25.66
CA LEU A 170 84.29 4.28 26.38
C LEU A 170 84.35 5.81 26.16
N GLY A 171 83.88 6.53 27.17
CA GLY A 171 84.72 7.56 27.80
C GLY A 171 85.60 6.91 28.89
N LYS A 172 86.92 7.04 28.74
CA LYS A 172 88.03 7.01 29.73
C LYS A 172 89.30 7.14 28.88
N GLY A 173 90.19 8.12 28.99
CA GLY A 173 90.38 9.22 29.93
C GLY A 173 91.89 9.47 30.02
N LYS A 174 92.28 10.75 29.88
CA LYS A 174 93.60 11.36 30.15
C LYS A 174 94.78 10.99 29.24
#